data_AF-A0A2E9HZD0-F1
#
_entry.id   AF-A0A2E9HZD0-F1
#
_cell.length_a   1.000
_cell.length_b   1.000
_cell.length_c   1.000
_cell.angle_alpha   90.00
_cell.angle_beta   90.00
_cell.angle_gamma   90.00
#
_symmetry.space_group_name_H-M   'P 1'
#
loop_
_entity.id
_entity.type
_entity.pdbx_description
1 polymer ?
#
loop_
_entity_poly.entity_id
_entity_poly.type
_entity_poly.pdbx_seq_one_letter_code
_entity_poly.pdbx_strand_id
1 'polypeptide(L)' 'MTDNESEAKSGLATLGISPSEDRLPAIAAILKQNMGMVSAVMSAPLRPRCENAPVWTLPERDTE' A
#
# COMPACT_ATOMS: atom_id res chain seq x y z
N MET A 1 -1.67 -21.23 4.36
CA MET A 1 -2.54 -20.04 4.43
C MET A 1 -1.78 -19.05 5.28
N THR A 2 -1.17 -18.03 4.69
CA THR A 2 -0.39 -17.05 5.47
C THR A 2 -1.34 -16.28 6.39
N ASP A 3 -0.90 -16.09 7.62
CA ASP A 3 -1.64 -15.33 8.62
C ASP A 3 -1.49 -13.83 8.30
N ASN A 4 -2.54 -13.23 7.72
CA ASN A 4 -2.53 -11.84 7.27
C ASN A 4 -2.25 -10.87 8.44
N GLU A 5 -2.55 -11.26 9.69
CA GLU A 5 -2.23 -10.44 10.86
C GLU A 5 -0.73 -10.45 11.15
N SER A 6 -0.07 -11.60 10.96
CA SER A 6 1.39 -11.72 11.07
C SER A 6 2.12 -10.89 10.00
N GLU A 7 1.64 -10.94 8.75
CA GLU A 7 2.17 -10.09 7.68
C GLU A 7 1.94 -8.60 7.95
N ALA A 8 0.74 -8.21 8.41
CA ALA A 8 0.44 -6.84 8.80
C ALA A 8 1.38 -6.35 9.90
N LYS A 9 1.57 -7.16 10.95
CA LYS A 9 2.43 -6.85 12.09
C LYS A 9 3.89 -6.70 11.67
N SER A 10 4.41 -7.60 10.84
CA SER A 10 5.78 -7.54 10.33
C SER A 10 6.02 -6.33 9.41
N GLY A 11 5.08 -6.03 8.52
CA GLY A 11 5.18 -4.88 7.63
C GLY A 11 5.15 -3.56 8.39
N LEU A 12 4.24 -3.42 9.36
CA LEU A 12 4.15 -2.23 10.20
C LEU A 12 5.39 -2.03 11.07
N ALA A 13 5.94 -3.11 11.64
CA ALA A 13 7.19 -3.05 12.42
C ALA A 13 8.37 -2.53 11.58
N THR A 14 8.44 -2.88 10.30
CA THR A 14 9.47 -2.37 9.36
C THR A 14 9.36 -0.86 9.15
N LEU A 15 8.15 -0.30 9.26
CA LEU A 15 7.88 1.14 9.19
C LEU A 15 8.01 1.84 10.55
N GLY A 16 8.42 1.11 11.61
CA GLY A 16 8.47 1.63 12.97
C GLY A 16 7.09 1.88 13.60
N ILE A 17 6.03 1.28 13.05
CA ILE A 17 4.65 1.43 13.52
C ILE A 17 4.27 0.22 14.37
N SER A 18 3.83 0.47 15.60
CA SER A 18 3.30 -0.55 16.50
C SER A 18 1.80 -0.28 16.75
N PRO A 19 0.89 -0.93 16.00
CA PRO A 19 -0.54 -0.76 16.22
C PRO A 19 -0.95 -1.45 17.54
N SER A 20 -2.06 -1.02 18.11
CA SER A 20 -2.70 -1.79 19.18
C SER A 20 -3.22 -3.13 18.65
N GLU A 21 -3.14 -4.19 19.45
CA GLU A 21 -3.46 -5.56 19.01
C GLU A 21 -4.94 -5.69 18.56
N ASP A 22 -5.86 -4.92 19.15
CA ASP A 22 -7.28 -4.86 18.75
C ASP A 22 -7.50 -4.33 17.33
N ARG A 23 -6.54 -3.59 16.77
CA ARG A 23 -6.61 -3.02 15.42
C ARG A 23 -6.01 -3.93 14.35
N LEU A 24 -5.20 -4.92 14.73
CA LEU A 24 -4.53 -5.82 13.78
C LEU A 24 -5.50 -6.55 12.86
N PRO A 25 -6.65 -7.10 13.33
CA PRO A 25 -7.59 -7.80 12.44
C PRO A 25 -8.17 -6.87 11.36
N ALA A 26 -8.50 -5.63 11.72
CA ALA A 26 -9.02 -4.64 10.78
C ALA A 26 -7.97 -4.23 9.73
N ILE A 27 -6.72 -4.04 10.17
CA ILE A 27 -5.60 -3.73 9.26
C ILE A 27 -5.35 -4.90 8.31
N ALA A 28 -5.33 -6.13 8.82
CA ALA A 28 -5.14 -7.34 8.02
C ALA A 28 -6.25 -7.52 6.97
N ALA A 29 -7.50 -7.20 7.32
CA ALA A 29 -8.62 -7.23 6.37
C ALA A 29 -8.44 -6.21 5.23
N ILE A 30 -8.03 -4.98 5.54
CA ILE A 30 -7.75 -3.93 4.55
C ILE A 30 -6.57 -4.34 3.65
N LEU A 31 -5.48 -4.86 4.24
CA LEU A 31 -4.34 -5.36 3.48
C LEU A 31 -4.77 -6.45 2.50
N LYS A 32 -5.56 -7.43 2.97
CA LYS A 32 -6.07 -8.51 2.11
C LYS A 32 -6.90 -7.97 0.94
N GLN A 33 -7.78 -7.00 1.18
CA GLN A 33 -8.55 -6.35 0.12
C GLN A 33 -7.63 -5.64 -0.88
N ASN A 34 -6.64 -4.89 -0.39
CA ASN A 34 -5.72 -4.13 -1.22
C ASN A 34 -4.79 -5.04 -2.05
N MET A 35 -4.42 -6.20 -1.51
CA MET A 35 -3.61 -7.18 -2.24
C MET A 35 -4.31 -7.70 -3.51
N GLY A 36 -5.64 -7.77 -3.53
CA GLY A 36 -6.39 -8.07 -4.74
C GLY A 36 -6.17 -7.01 -5.84
N MET A 37 -6.19 -5.72 -5.47
CA MET A 37 -5.93 -4.63 -6.40
C MET A 37 -4.47 -4.63 -6.89
N VAL A 38 -3.51 -4.85 -5.99
CA VAL A 38 -2.09 -4.97 -6.34
C VAL A 38 -1.88 -6.11 -7.34
N SER A 39 -2.47 -7.28 -7.10
CA SER A 39 -2.36 -8.42 -8.01
C SER A 39 -2.90 -8.09 -9.41
N ALA A 40 -4.03 -7.37 -9.50
CA ALA A 40 -4.57 -6.94 -10.78
C ALA A 40 -3.62 -5.99 -11.51
N VAL A 41 -3.06 -4.98 -10.82
CA VAL A 41 -2.09 -4.04 -11.42
C VAL A 41 -0.82 -4.75 -11.86
N MET A 42 -0.27 -5.66 -11.04
CA MET A 42 0.95 -6.41 -11.37
C MET A 42 0.77 -7.37 -12.54
N SER A 43 -0.47 -7.78 -12.83
CA SER A 43 -0.81 -8.59 -14.00
C SER A 43 -0.98 -7.78 -15.29
N ALA A 44 -0.98 -6.45 -15.20
CA ALA A 44 -1.21 -5.59 -16.36
C ALA A 44 -0.04 -5.71 -17.37
N PRO A 45 -0.32 -5.77 -18.68
CA PRO A 45 0.71 -5.88 -19.71
C PRO A 45 1.41 -4.53 -19.90
N LEU A 46 2.39 -4.24 -19.05
CA LEU A 46 3.25 -3.06 -19.20
C LEU A 46 4.32 -3.33 -20.25
N ARG A 47 4.48 -2.37 -21.19
CA ARG A 47 5.61 -2.40 -22.13
C ARG A 47 6.92 -2.13 -21.34
N PRO A 48 8.06 -2.73 -21.75
CA PRO A 48 9.36 -2.36 -21.20
C PRO A 48 9.54 -0.84 -21.27
N ARG A 49 9.97 -0.22 -20.16
CA ARG A 49 10.16 1.23 -20.03
C ARG A 49 8.85 2.05 -20.14
N CYS A 50 7.71 1.53 -19.69
CA CYS A 50 6.55 2.39 -19.53
C CYS A 50 6.87 3.53 -18.55
N GLU A 51 6.59 4.76 -18.97
CA GLU A 51 6.79 5.92 -18.12
C GLU A 51 5.76 5.92 -17.00
N ASN A 52 6.16 6.38 -15.81
CA ASN A 52 5.19 6.66 -14.76
C ASN A 52 4.24 7.74 -15.28
N ALA A 53 2.95 7.60 -14.96
CA ALA A 53 2.02 8.70 -15.17
C ALA A 53 2.56 9.96 -14.46
N PRO A 54 2.36 11.16 -15.04
CA PRO A 54 2.84 12.39 -14.42
C PRO A 54 2.35 12.44 -12.97
N VAL A 55 3.31 12.54 -12.05
CA VAL A 55 3.01 12.72 -10.63
C VAL A 55 2.29 14.05 -10.50
N TRP A 56 1.14 14.06 -9.83
CA TRP A 56 0.45 15.30 -9.51
C TRP A 56 1.44 16.24 -8.80
N THR A 57 1.78 17.34 -9.47
CA THR A 57 2.62 18.39 -8.89
C THR A 57 1.77 19.22 -7.94
N LEU A 58 2.31 19.50 -6.75
CA LEU A 58 1.70 20.43 -5.82
C LEU A 58 1.48 21.77 -6.57
N PRO A 59 0.29 22.38 -6.50
CA PRO A 59 0.10 23.72 -7.06
C PRO A 59 1.14 24.68 -6.45
N GLU A 60 1.68 25.59 -7.25
CA GLU A 60 2.52 26.67 -6.74
C GLU A 60 1.74 27.41 -5.65
N ARG A 61 2.36 27.64 -4.48
CA ARG A 61 1.73 28.48 -3.46
C ARG A 61 1.63 29.88 -4.06
N ASP A 62 0.42 30.44 -4.11
CA ASP A 62 0.24 31.86 -4.35
C ASP A 62 1.09 32.62 -3.32
N THR A 63 2.16 33.27 -3.77
CA THR A 63 2.92 34.20 -2.94
C THR A 63 2.10 35.49 -2.87
N GLU A 64 1.28 35.61 -1.82
CA GLU A 64 0.75 36.91 -1.36
C GLU A 64 1.86 37.75 -0.72
#